data_AF-A0A1H9F2U8-F1
#
_entry.id   AF-A0A1H9F2U8-F1
#
_cell.length_a   1.000
_cell.length_b   1.000
_cell.length_c   1.000
_cell.angle_alpha   90.00
_cell.angle_beta   90.00
_cell.angle_gamma   90.00
#
_symmetry.space_group_name_H-M   'P 1'
#
loop_
_entity.id
_entity.type
_entity.pdbx_description
1 polymer ?
#
loop_
_entity_poly.entity_id
_entity_poly.type
_entity_poly.pdbx_seq_one_letter_code
_entity_poly.pdbx_strand_id
1 'polypeptide(L)'
;MTTREHIASIPLTADDPTAEASIGGLVRDATSHVSTLVRAEVELAKGEITAEIKKGLKGSVFFIVALTVLCFSLFFLFMTLGFALAEWFDMGYSAGFGLVFALMLLTAVLFAFLGYRKVRKLRAPEKSIAAARDTVAALTQRDSQSRGDDN
;
A
#
# COMPACT_ATOMS: atom_id res chain seq x y z
N MET A 1 25.59 -82.53 -0.46
CA MET A 1 25.47 -81.48 0.58
C MET A 1 26.08 -80.20 -0.01
N THR A 2 25.35 -79.49 -0.88
CA THR A 2 24.51 -78.30 -0.57
C THR A 2 25.30 -77.13 0.03
N THR A 3 25.73 -76.18 -0.81
CA THR A 3 25.67 -74.75 -0.45
C THR A 3 25.25 -73.97 -1.69
N ARG A 4 24.24 -73.12 -1.50
CA ARG A 4 23.45 -72.41 -2.50
C ARG A 4 24.17 -71.16 -2.99
N GLU A 5 24.17 -70.93 -4.29
CA GLU A 5 24.37 -69.60 -4.91
C GLU A 5 23.19 -68.70 -4.48
N HIS A 6 23.44 -67.71 -3.63
CA HIS A 6 22.47 -66.69 -3.27
C HIS A 6 22.56 -65.55 -4.30
N ILE A 7 21.84 -65.70 -5.42
CA ILE A 7 21.69 -64.62 -6.39
C ILE A 7 20.88 -63.53 -5.70
N ALA A 8 21.52 -62.38 -5.47
CA ALA A 8 20.87 -61.18 -4.98
C ALA A 8 19.70 -60.83 -5.93
N SER A 9 18.48 -61.11 -5.49
CA SER A 9 17.29 -60.56 -6.10
C SER A 9 17.34 -59.05 -5.87
N ILE A 10 17.86 -58.33 -6.87
CA ILE A 10 17.59 -56.90 -7.03
C ILE A 10 16.07 -56.77 -6.85
N PRO A 11 15.58 -56.02 -5.84
CA PRO A 11 14.18 -55.68 -5.81
C PRO A 11 14.00 -54.75 -7.01
N LEU A 12 13.56 -55.33 -8.13
CA LEU A 12 12.79 -54.58 -9.10
C LEU A 12 11.48 -54.27 -8.38
N THR A 13 11.51 -53.27 -7.50
CA THR A 13 10.36 -52.38 -7.39
C THR A 13 10.20 -51.90 -8.82
N ALA A 14 9.30 -52.56 -9.56
CA ALA A 14 8.69 -51.93 -10.69
C ALA A 14 8.15 -50.63 -10.11
N ASP A 15 8.88 -49.55 -10.38
CA ASP A 15 8.31 -48.22 -10.40
C ASP A 15 7.27 -48.32 -11.50
N ASP A 16 6.07 -48.77 -11.12
CA ASP A 16 4.92 -48.88 -11.99
C ASP A 16 4.59 -47.44 -12.37
N PRO A 17 4.94 -46.98 -13.58
CA PRO A 17 4.65 -45.60 -13.97
C PRO A 17 3.13 -45.41 -14.15
N THR A 18 2.35 -46.47 -13.97
CA THR A 18 0.90 -46.57 -14.14
C THR A 18 0.16 -46.99 -12.86
N ALA A 19 0.80 -46.94 -11.68
CA ALA A 19 0.08 -46.84 -10.42
C ALA A 19 -0.54 -45.42 -10.28
N GLU A 20 -1.46 -45.12 -11.20
CA GLU A 20 -2.61 -44.25 -11.05
C GLU A 20 -2.36 -42.95 -10.27
N ALA A 21 -1.53 -42.07 -10.83
CA ALA A 21 -1.85 -40.65 -10.71
C ALA A 21 -3.20 -40.48 -11.44
N SER A 22 -4.31 -40.71 -10.73
CA SER A 22 -5.64 -40.48 -11.28
C SER A 22 -5.69 -39.02 -11.75
N ILE A 23 -6.48 -38.69 -12.76
CA ILE A 23 -6.60 -37.30 -13.21
C ILE A 23 -6.96 -36.36 -12.03
N GLY A 24 -7.68 -36.86 -11.02
CA GLY A 24 -7.91 -36.16 -9.76
C GLY A 24 -6.65 -35.94 -8.91
N GLY A 25 -5.73 -36.90 -8.88
CA GLY A 25 -4.41 -36.79 -8.24
C GLY A 25 -3.50 -35.74 -8.90
N LEU A 26 -3.40 -35.74 -10.24
CA LEU A 26 -2.60 -34.72 -10.96
C LEU A 26 -3.18 -33.31 -10.80
N VAL A 27 -4.50 -33.16 -10.87
CA VAL A 27 -5.16 -31.86 -10.68
C VAL A 27 -4.94 -31.37 -9.24
N ARG A 28 -5.01 -32.25 -8.24
CA ARG A 28 -4.74 -31.92 -6.85
C ARG A 28 -3.30 -31.45 -6.64
N ASP A 29 -2.32 -32.17 -7.20
CA ASP A 29 -0.91 -31.81 -7.08
C ASP A 29 -0.58 -30.53 -7.86
N ALA A 30 -1.10 -30.36 -9.07
CA ALA A 30 -0.95 -29.13 -9.85
C ALA A 30 -1.56 -27.92 -9.11
N THR A 31 -2.74 -28.08 -8.50
CA THR A 31 -3.38 -27.02 -7.70
C THR A 31 -2.56 -26.70 -6.44
N SER A 32 -1.98 -27.72 -5.80
CA SER A 32 -1.06 -27.56 -4.68
C SER A 32 0.17 -26.74 -5.07
N HIS A 33 0.81 -27.06 -6.19
CA HIS A 33 1.98 -26.33 -6.69
C HIS A 33 1.66 -24.88 -7.07
N VAL A 34 0.52 -24.63 -7.72
CA VAL A 34 0.06 -23.28 -8.03
C VAL A 34 -0.17 -22.49 -6.73
N SER A 35 -0.78 -23.10 -5.71
CA SER A 35 -0.99 -22.46 -4.40
C SER A 35 0.34 -22.09 -3.73
N THR A 36 1.35 -22.98 -3.80
CA THR A 36 2.70 -22.70 -3.30
C THR A 36 3.37 -21.56 -4.06
N LEU A 37 3.25 -21.52 -5.39
CA LEU A 37 3.81 -20.46 -6.24
C LEU A 37 3.18 -19.11 -5.94
N VAL A 38 1.84 -19.04 -5.90
CA VAL A 38 1.10 -17.82 -5.56
C VAL A 38 1.49 -17.33 -4.17
N ARG A 39 1.62 -18.23 -3.19
CA ARG A 39 2.04 -17.85 -1.85
C ARG A 39 3.47 -17.31 -1.83
N ALA A 40 4.38 -17.94 -2.55
CA ALA A 40 5.77 -17.48 -2.68
C ALA A 40 5.84 -16.09 -3.35
N GLU A 41 5.05 -15.85 -4.39
CA GLU A 41 5.01 -14.56 -5.09
C GLU A 41 4.40 -13.45 -4.21
N VAL A 42 3.37 -13.78 -3.44
CA VAL A 42 2.81 -12.87 -2.42
C VAL A 42 3.82 -12.57 -1.30
N GLU A 43 4.55 -13.58 -0.81
CA GLU A 43 5.57 -13.39 0.22
C GLU A 43 6.72 -12.51 -0.29
N LEU A 44 7.15 -12.73 -1.53
CA LEU A 44 8.16 -11.91 -2.19
C LEU A 44 7.69 -10.46 -2.36
N ALA A 45 6.51 -10.26 -2.95
CA ALA A 45 5.93 -8.94 -3.17
C ALA A 45 5.70 -8.19 -1.84
N LYS A 46 5.25 -8.91 -0.80
CA LYS A 46 5.12 -8.33 0.55
C LYS A 46 6.48 -7.92 1.11
N GLY A 47 7.53 -8.73 0.90
CA GLY A 47 8.89 -8.41 1.29
C GLY A 47 9.42 -7.15 0.59
N GLU A 48 9.21 -7.05 -0.72
CA GLU A 48 9.62 -5.91 -1.54
C GLU A 48 8.89 -4.63 -1.14
N ILE A 49 7.55 -4.66 -1.06
CA ILE A 49 6.74 -3.52 -0.61
C ILE A 49 7.16 -3.10 0.81
N THR A 50 7.37 -4.04 1.72
CA THR A 50 7.82 -3.72 3.09
C THR A 50 9.20 -3.09 3.10
N ALA A 51 10.12 -3.57 2.26
CA ALA A 51 11.45 -3.00 2.11
C ALA A 51 11.40 -1.57 1.54
N GLU A 52 10.55 -1.32 0.56
CA GLU A 52 10.30 0.02 0.01
C GLU A 52 9.70 0.97 1.04
N ILE A 53 8.67 0.54 1.78
CA ILE A 53 8.07 1.32 2.87
C ILE A 53 9.15 1.66 3.90
N LYS A 54 10.01 0.71 4.29
CA LYS A 54 11.08 0.94 5.26
C LYS A 54 12.13 1.93 4.74
N LYS A 55 12.47 1.88 3.45
CA LYS A 55 13.35 2.87 2.81
C LYS A 55 12.70 4.25 2.80
N GLY A 56 11.42 4.33 2.42
CA GLY A 56 10.64 5.58 2.43
C GLY A 56 10.54 6.18 3.84
N LEU A 57 10.30 5.35 4.85
CA LEU A 57 10.24 5.78 6.25
C LEU A 57 11.59 6.33 6.72
N LYS A 58 12.70 5.62 6.44
CA LYS A 58 14.05 6.14 6.75
C LYS A 58 14.33 7.47 6.04
N GLY A 59 13.93 7.59 4.76
CA GLY A 59 14.04 8.84 4.00
C GLY A 59 13.20 9.98 4.59
N SER A 60 12.02 9.66 5.11
CA SER A 60 11.11 10.65 5.72
C SER A 60 11.67 11.30 6.98
N VAL A 61 12.62 10.68 7.69
CA VAL A 61 13.25 11.26 8.89
C VAL A 61 13.88 12.62 8.57
N PHE A 62 14.60 12.73 7.46
CA PHE A 62 15.19 14.00 7.04
C PHE A 62 14.13 15.05 6.71
N PHE A 63 13.02 14.65 6.08
CA PHE A 63 11.90 15.56 5.82
C PHE A 63 11.22 16.01 7.11
N ILE A 64 11.03 15.12 8.09
CA ILE A 64 10.45 15.49 9.39
C ILE A 64 11.36 16.51 10.08
N VAL A 65 12.67 16.27 10.11
CA VAL A 65 13.64 17.22 10.70
C VAL A 65 13.63 18.54 9.93
N ALA A 66 13.70 18.50 8.61
CA ALA A 66 13.69 19.70 7.76
C ALA A 66 12.40 20.51 7.93
N LEU A 67 11.22 19.86 7.93
CA LEU A 67 9.94 20.53 8.15
C LEU A 67 9.81 21.08 9.56
N THR A 68 10.35 20.39 10.57
CA THR A 68 10.37 20.89 11.95
C THR A 68 11.23 22.14 12.06
N VAL A 69 12.46 22.09 11.53
CA VAL A 69 13.36 23.25 11.49
C VAL A 69 12.70 24.39 10.73
N LEU A 70 12.16 24.13 9.54
CA LEU A 70 11.46 25.14 8.75
C LEU A 70 10.28 25.77 9.51
N CYS A 71 9.48 24.96 10.20
CA CYS A 71 8.35 25.43 11.00
C CYS A 71 8.80 26.40 12.11
N PHE A 72 9.85 26.04 12.87
CA PHE A 72 10.42 26.95 13.88
C PHE A 72 11.14 28.16 13.25
N SER A 73 11.82 28.00 12.12
CA SER A 73 12.47 29.10 11.41
C SER A 73 11.48 30.12 10.87
N LEU A 74 10.29 29.69 10.42
CA LEU A 74 9.24 30.60 9.97
C LEU A 74 8.80 31.57 11.07
N PHE A 75 8.76 31.12 12.34
CA PHE A 75 8.47 32.01 13.47
C PHE A 75 9.50 33.15 13.56
N PHE A 76 10.79 32.84 13.48
CA PHE A 76 11.86 33.85 13.47
C PHE A 76 11.80 34.72 12.21
N LEU A 77 11.52 34.14 11.05
CA LEU A 77 11.37 34.88 9.79
C LEU A 77 10.26 35.94 9.90
N PHE A 78 9.09 35.59 10.44
CA PHE A 78 8.01 36.55 10.64
C PHE A 78 8.35 37.62 11.68
N MET A 79 9.12 37.27 12.72
CA MET A 79 9.67 38.26 13.66
C MET A 79 10.59 39.27 12.96
N THR A 80 11.55 38.77 12.19
CA THR A 80 12.45 39.60 11.38
C THR A 80 11.68 40.46 10.41
N LEU A 81 10.64 39.92 9.76
CA LEU A 81 9.82 40.67 8.81
C LEU A 81 9.03 41.78 9.51
N GLY A 82 8.50 41.54 10.70
CA GLY A 82 7.80 42.55 11.49
C GLY A 82 8.72 43.71 11.88
N PHE A 83 9.93 43.40 12.38
CA PHE A 83 10.94 44.41 12.67
C PHE A 83 11.41 45.16 11.41
N ALA A 84 11.69 44.44 10.32
CA ALA A 84 12.14 45.03 9.07
C ALA A 84 11.08 45.96 8.46
N LEU A 85 9.80 45.59 8.50
CA LEU A 85 8.71 46.43 8.00
C LEU A 85 8.47 47.65 8.89
N ALA A 86 8.59 47.48 10.22
CA ALA A 86 8.52 48.61 11.14
C ALA A 86 9.60 49.66 10.83
N GLU A 87 10.85 49.22 10.66
CA GLU A 87 11.98 50.10 10.34
C GLU A 87 11.87 50.71 8.94
N TRP A 88 11.55 49.89 7.92
CA TRP A 88 11.54 50.33 6.52
C TRP A 88 10.52 51.43 6.22
N PHE A 89 9.37 51.36 6.88
CA PHE A 89 8.29 52.32 6.69
C PHE A 89 8.21 53.35 7.82
N ASP A 90 9.19 53.37 8.73
CA ASP A 90 9.22 54.21 9.94
C ASP A 90 7.88 54.15 10.71
N MET A 91 7.28 52.95 10.71
CA MET A 91 6.00 52.68 11.35
C MET A 91 6.26 51.99 12.68
N GLY A 92 5.53 52.36 13.73
CA GLY A 92 5.70 51.75 15.05
C GLY A 92 5.61 50.22 15.00
N TYR A 93 6.34 49.52 15.87
CA TYR A 93 6.46 48.05 15.84
C TYR A 93 5.09 47.34 15.76
N SER A 94 4.07 47.84 16.45
CA SER A 94 2.71 47.30 16.41
C SER A 94 2.11 47.28 14.98
N ALA A 95 2.37 48.30 14.17
CA ALA A 95 1.91 48.37 12.79
C ALA A 95 2.67 47.37 11.89
N GLY A 96 4.00 47.26 12.05
CA GLY A 96 4.82 46.31 11.31
C GLY A 96 4.40 44.86 11.55
N PHE A 97 4.24 44.46 12.81
CA PHE A 97 3.73 43.12 13.18
C PHE A 97 2.28 42.90 12.73
N GLY A 98 1.43 43.93 12.80
CA GLY A 98 0.05 43.88 12.31
C GLY A 98 -0.03 43.60 10.80
N LEU A 99 0.87 44.20 10.01
CA LEU A 99 0.95 43.97 8.57
C LEU A 99 1.40 42.54 8.25
N VAL A 100 2.43 42.02 8.94
CA VAL A 100 2.84 40.62 8.79
C VAL A 100 1.70 39.66 9.14
N PHE A 101 0.97 39.94 10.23
CA PHE A 101 -0.20 39.14 10.61
C PHE A 101 -1.29 39.15 9.52
N ALA A 102 -1.59 40.31 8.94
CA ALA A 102 -2.54 40.41 7.83
C ALA A 102 -2.08 39.60 6.60
N LEU A 103 -0.79 39.67 6.24
CA LEU A 103 -0.21 38.86 5.16
C LEU A 103 -0.32 37.36 5.44
N MET A 104 -0.10 36.93 6.68
CA MET A 104 -0.27 35.53 7.08
C MET A 104 -1.72 35.07 6.94
N LEU A 105 -2.70 35.87 7.37
CA LEU A 105 -4.11 35.54 7.21
C LEU A 105 -4.52 35.44 5.74
N LEU A 106 -4.08 36.39 4.90
CA LEU A 106 -4.34 36.34 3.46
C LEU A 106 -3.77 35.07 2.83
N THR A 107 -2.54 34.72 3.20
CA THR A 107 -1.87 33.51 2.74
C THR A 107 -2.63 32.26 3.21
N ALA A 108 -3.03 32.20 4.48
CA ALA A 108 -3.79 31.09 5.03
C ALA A 108 -5.13 30.89 4.32
N VAL A 109 -5.88 31.97 4.08
CA VAL A 109 -7.16 31.93 3.34
C VAL A 109 -6.94 31.44 1.91
N LEU A 110 -5.89 31.93 1.23
CA LEU A 110 -5.56 31.51 -0.12
C LEU A 110 -5.26 30.01 -0.19
N PHE A 111 -4.38 29.50 0.67
CA PHE A 111 -4.04 28.08 0.71
C PHE A 111 -5.20 27.19 1.15
N ALA A 112 -6.00 27.63 2.13
CA ALA A 112 -7.22 26.92 2.52
C ALA A 112 -8.21 26.83 1.36
N PHE A 113 -8.40 27.91 0.61
CA PHE A 113 -9.27 27.93 -0.57
C PHE A 113 -8.74 27.04 -1.70
N LEU A 114 -7.44 27.12 -2.02
CA LEU A 114 -6.81 26.25 -3.02
C LEU A 114 -6.91 24.77 -2.62
N GLY A 115 -6.64 24.47 -1.35
CA GLY A 115 -6.77 23.13 -0.78
C GLY A 115 -8.21 22.62 -0.88
N TYR A 116 -9.18 23.41 -0.43
CA TYR A 116 -10.61 23.10 -0.56
C TYR A 116 -11.01 22.82 -2.00
N ARG A 117 -10.57 23.65 -2.95
CA ARG A 117 -10.88 23.45 -4.38
C ARG A 117 -10.25 22.18 -4.93
N LYS A 118 -9.04 21.82 -4.49
CA LYS A 118 -8.37 20.58 -4.90
C LYS A 118 -9.07 19.36 -4.32
N VAL A 119 -9.43 19.37 -3.03
CA VAL A 119 -10.19 18.32 -2.35
C VAL A 119 -11.56 18.13 -2.98
N ARG A 120 -12.28 19.21 -3.32
CA ARG A 120 -13.58 19.09 -4.00
C ARG A 120 -13.49 18.57 -5.43
N LYS A 121 -12.35 18.73 -6.10
CA LYS A 121 -12.10 18.15 -7.42
C LYS A 121 -11.74 16.68 -7.37
N LEU A 122 -11.32 16.17 -6.20
CA LEU A 122 -11.17 14.74 -5.98
C LEU A 122 -12.57 14.13 -5.87
N ARG A 123 -13.16 13.78 -7.01
CA ARG A 123 -14.36 12.92 -7.05
C ARG A 123 -13.96 11.57 -6.46
N ALA A 124 -14.84 10.98 -5.64
CA ALA A 124 -14.65 9.60 -5.20
C ALA A 124 -14.40 8.71 -6.44
N PRO A 125 -13.60 7.64 -6.34
CA PRO A 125 -13.37 6.72 -7.45
C PRO A 125 -14.65 5.92 -7.74
N GLU A 126 -15.64 6.57 -8.35
CA GLU A 126 -16.96 6.03 -8.65
C GLU A 126 -16.86 4.75 -9.48
N LYS A 127 -15.90 4.68 -10.40
CA LYS A 127 -15.62 3.48 -11.22
C LYS A 127 -15.13 2.30 -10.38
N SER A 128 -14.24 2.52 -9.41
CA SER A 128 -13.73 1.47 -8.54
C SER A 128 -14.79 0.99 -7.54
N ILE A 129 -15.62 1.91 -7.06
CA ILE A 129 -16.75 1.60 -6.18
C ILE A 129 -17.83 0.82 -6.96
N ALA A 130 -18.13 1.21 -8.20
CA ALA A 130 -19.06 0.49 -9.07
C ALA A 130 -18.55 -0.93 -9.38
N ALA A 131 -17.29 -1.08 -9.80
CA ALA A 131 -16.69 -2.39 -10.07
C ALA A 131 -16.69 -3.31 -8.83
N ALA A 132 -16.43 -2.76 -7.64
CA ALA A 132 -16.52 -3.50 -6.39
C ALA A 132 -17.97 -3.92 -6.08
N ARG A 133 -18.95 -3.03 -6.32
CA ARG A 133 -20.38 -3.33 -6.13
C ARG A 133 -20.88 -4.39 -7.10
N ASP A 134 -20.49 -4.33 -8.37
CA ASP A 134 -20.84 -5.33 -9.38
C ASP A 134 -20.27 -6.70 -9.03
N THR A 135 -19.03 -6.74 -8.52
CA THR A 135 -18.40 -7.97 -8.05
C THR A 135 -19.19 -8.58 -6.88
N VAL A 136 -19.58 -7.76 -5.89
CA VAL A 136 -20.38 -8.21 -4.75
C VAL A 136 -21.77 -8.69 -5.20
N ALA A 137 -22.42 -7.95 -6.10
CA ALA A 137 -23.72 -8.31 -6.64
C ALA A 137 -23.69 -9.66 -7.39
N ALA A 138 -22.65 -9.89 -8.20
CA ALA A 138 -22.46 -11.15 -8.91
C ALA A 138 -22.26 -12.35 -7.96
N LEU A 139 -21.58 -12.16 -6.83
CA LEU A 139 -21.38 -13.19 -5.81
C LEU A 139 -22.69 -13.48 -5.05
N THR A 140 -23.43 -12.45 -4.64
CA THR A 140 -24.72 -12.62 -3.95
C THR A 140 -25.77 -13.30 -4.84
N GLN A 141 -25.80 -12.99 -6.13
CA GLN A 141 -26.74 -13.63 -7.07
C GLN A 141 -26.44 -15.12 -7.23
N ARG A 142 -25.16 -15.51 -7.25
CA ARG A 142 -24.73 -16.90 -7.34
C ARG A 142 -25.09 -17.71 -6.08
N ASP A 143 -24.97 -17.12 -4.90
CA ASP A 143 -25.41 -17.74 -3.63
C ASP A 143 -26.92 -17.94 -3.57
N SER A 144 -27.72 -17.00 -4.12
CA SER A 144 -29.17 -17.16 -4.18
C SER A 144 -29.63 -18.23 -5.17
N GLN A 145 -28.89 -18.42 -6.27
CA GLN A 145 -29.19 -19.44 -7.28
C GLN A 145 -28.83 -20.84 -6.78
N SER A 146 -27.70 -20.99 -6.08
CA SER A 146 -27.31 -22.26 -5.45
C SER A 146 -28.24 -22.72 -4.31
N ARG A 147 -29.09 -21.84 -3.77
CA ARG A 147 -29.99 -22.14 -2.64
C ARG A 147 -31.44 -22.45 -3.07
N GLY A 148 -31.73 -22.28 -4.36
CA GLY A 148 -33.04 -22.54 -4.98
C GLY A 148 -33.13 -23.91 -5.67
N ASP A 149 -32.00 -24.57 -5.94
CA ASP A 149 -31.95 -25.89 -6.59
C ASP A 149 -32.04 -27.06 -5.58
N ASP A 150 -32.12 -26.75 -4.27
CA ASP A 150 -32.08 -27.71 -3.16
C ASP A 150 -33.47 -28.05 -2.56
N ASN A 151 -34.58 -27.62 -3.20
CA ASN A 151 -35.96 -27.86 -2.75
C ASN A 151 -36.91 -28.24 -3.90
#